data_AF-A0A960FTQ5-F1
#
_entry.id   AF-A0A960FTQ5-F1
#
_cell.length_a   1.000
_cell.length_b   1.000
_cell.length_c   1.000
_cell.angle_alpha   90.00
_cell.angle_beta   90.00
_cell.angle_gamma   90.00
#
_symmetry.space_group_name_H-M   'P 1'
#
loop_
_entity.id
_entity.type
_entity.pdbx_description
1 polymer ?
#
loop_
_entity_poly.entity_id
_entity_poly.type
_entity_poly.pdbx_seq_one_letter_code
_entity_poly.pdbx_strand_id
1 'polypeptide(L)'
;MGRPGAERGLEHGELVVVREEGCRGRHVPSVPTPLCHHGPVTAPVEVEPTTTPDEITQTAKPWVTIVWNDPVNLMSYVTYVFQKYFGYSKKKAEKLMLEVHEDGKSVVSSGSREEMERDVQAMHEYGLWATMDKQE
;
A
#
# COMPACT_ATOMS: atom_id res chain seq x y z
N MET A 1 -7.86 49.27 -18.56
CA MET A 1 -9.19 48.63 -18.54
C MET A 1 -9.21 47.62 -19.68
N GLY A 2 -9.32 46.31 -19.56
CA GLY A 2 -9.25 45.32 -18.50
C GLY A 2 -9.18 44.00 -19.30
N ARG A 3 -8.18 43.14 -19.08
CA ARG A 3 -8.12 41.84 -19.75
C ARG A 3 -8.99 40.86 -18.95
N PRO A 4 -9.96 40.14 -19.55
CA PRO A 4 -10.70 39.11 -18.83
C PRO A 4 -9.76 37.94 -18.52
N GLY A 5 -9.68 37.60 -17.23
CA GLY A 5 -8.91 36.48 -16.72
C GLY A 5 -9.55 35.17 -17.13
N ALA A 6 -8.74 34.28 -17.70
CA ALA A 6 -9.12 32.91 -17.97
C ALA A 6 -9.19 32.14 -16.64
N GLU A 7 -10.41 31.91 -16.16
CA GLU A 7 -10.74 30.94 -15.13
C GLU A 7 -10.55 29.52 -15.69
N ARG A 8 -9.41 28.90 -15.32
CA ARG A 8 -9.21 27.45 -15.39
C ARG A 8 -8.51 27.01 -14.11
N GLY A 9 -9.30 26.80 -13.06
CA GLY A 9 -8.87 26.08 -11.87
C GLY A 9 -9.02 24.58 -12.13
N LEU A 10 -8.09 24.02 -12.92
CA LEU A 10 -7.97 22.58 -13.08
C LEU A 10 -7.51 21.97 -11.75
N GLU A 11 -8.24 20.96 -11.33
CA GLU A 11 -7.82 19.87 -10.46
C GLU A 11 -6.31 19.61 -10.40
N HIS A 12 -5.72 19.69 -9.20
CA HIS A 12 -4.45 19.06 -8.92
C HIS A 12 -4.66 18.07 -7.78
N GLY A 13 -5.10 16.86 -8.17
CA GLY A 13 -4.81 15.65 -7.42
C GLY A 13 -3.29 15.53 -7.33
N GLU A 14 -2.77 15.72 -6.13
CA GLU A 14 -1.38 15.48 -5.83
C GLU A 14 -1.12 13.98 -5.91
N LEU A 15 -0.69 13.58 -7.11
CA LEU A 15 0.04 12.36 -7.42
C LEU A 15 1.14 12.19 -6.37
N VAL A 16 0.93 11.24 -5.46
CA VAL A 16 1.97 10.77 -4.56
C VAL A 16 3.02 10.12 -5.45
N VAL A 17 4.17 10.79 -5.57
CA VAL A 17 5.31 10.35 -6.35
C VAL A 17 5.86 9.07 -5.72
N VAL A 18 5.51 7.92 -6.31
CA VAL A 18 6.20 6.65 -6.03
C VAL A 18 7.50 6.68 -6.83
N ARG A 19 8.60 6.62 -6.10
CA ARG A 19 9.97 6.77 -6.59
C ARG A 19 10.41 5.48 -7.29
N GLU A 20 10.66 5.52 -8.60
CA GLU A 20 11.21 4.38 -9.35
C GLU A 20 12.71 4.24 -9.12
N GLU A 21 13.11 3.19 -8.40
CA GLU A 21 14.51 2.82 -8.20
C GLU A 21 14.85 1.63 -9.10
N GLY A 22 15.44 1.91 -10.27
CA GLY A 22 15.94 0.88 -11.18
C GLY A 22 17.20 0.19 -10.65
N CYS A 23 17.29 -1.13 -10.82
CA CYS A 23 18.56 -1.87 -10.76
C CYS A 23 18.60 -2.98 -11.82
N ARG A 24 19.58 -2.86 -12.71
CA ARG A 24 19.88 -3.75 -13.83
C ARG A 24 20.40 -5.12 -13.36
N GLY A 25 19.83 -6.18 -13.93
CA GLY A 25 20.52 -7.34 -14.51
C GLY A 25 21.39 -8.24 -13.62
N ARG A 26 21.06 -9.53 -13.59
CA ARG A 26 22.08 -10.57 -13.79
C ARG A 26 21.50 -11.91 -14.29
N HIS A 27 22.17 -12.39 -15.32
CA HIS A 27 22.04 -13.67 -16.01
C HIS A 27 22.31 -14.83 -15.05
N VAL A 28 21.44 -15.84 -15.01
CA VAL A 28 21.71 -17.12 -14.33
C VAL A 28 22.17 -18.15 -15.37
N PRO A 29 23.32 -18.82 -15.19
CA PRO A 29 23.79 -19.84 -16.11
C PRO A 29 23.04 -21.17 -15.91
N SER A 30 22.76 -21.83 -17.02
CA SER A 30 22.21 -23.19 -17.11
C SER A 30 23.24 -24.22 -16.60
N VAL A 31 22.82 -25.15 -15.74
CA VAL A 31 23.63 -26.31 -15.33
C VAL A 31 22.94 -27.63 -15.73
N PRO A 32 23.70 -28.62 -16.24
CA PRO A 32 23.15 -29.85 -16.82
C PRO A 32 22.85 -30.92 -15.77
N THR A 33 21.83 -31.72 -16.05
CA THR A 33 21.41 -32.93 -15.32
C THR A 33 22.47 -34.03 -15.36
N PRO A 34 22.59 -34.86 -14.31
CA PRO A 34 23.02 -36.24 -14.50
C PRO A 34 22.00 -37.27 -13.97
N LEU A 35 21.97 -38.41 -14.68
CA LEU A 35 21.09 -39.56 -14.53
C LEU A 35 21.29 -40.38 -13.24
N CYS A 36 20.16 -40.82 -12.69
CA CYS A 36 19.79 -42.08 -12.02
C CYS A 36 20.81 -42.80 -11.11
N HIS A 37 20.44 -43.16 -9.87
CA HIS A 37 20.70 -44.49 -9.23
C HIS A 37 19.72 -44.74 -8.04
N HIS A 38 19.37 -46.01 -7.87
CA HIS A 38 18.30 -46.68 -7.10
C HIS A 38 18.29 -46.54 -5.55
N GLY A 39 17.10 -46.57 -4.92
CA GLY A 39 16.89 -46.96 -3.51
C GLY A 39 15.61 -46.40 -2.85
N PRO A 40 14.81 -47.17 -2.06
CA PRO A 40 13.40 -46.85 -1.80
C PRO A 40 13.07 -46.17 -0.44
N VAL A 41 11.86 -45.62 -0.39
CA VAL A 41 10.96 -45.26 0.73
C VAL A 41 11.41 -44.20 1.75
N THR A 42 10.89 -42.98 1.57
CA THR A 42 10.19 -42.26 2.67
C THR A 42 9.19 -41.30 2.02
N ALA A 43 7.91 -41.41 2.37
CA ALA A 43 6.83 -40.64 1.76
C ALA A 43 7.00 -39.13 2.02
N PRO A 44 7.05 -38.26 0.98
CA PRO A 44 6.80 -36.85 1.18
C PRO A 44 5.29 -36.61 1.17
N VAL A 45 4.83 -36.03 2.25
CA VAL A 45 3.49 -35.47 2.45
C VAL A 45 3.12 -34.62 1.23
N GLU A 46 1.95 -34.93 0.68
CA GLU A 46 1.23 -34.16 -0.33
C GLU A 46 1.15 -32.69 0.12
N VAL A 47 1.95 -31.84 -0.53
CA VAL A 47 1.63 -30.42 -0.66
C VAL A 47 1.77 -30.16 -2.14
N GLU A 48 0.63 -30.10 -2.80
CA GLU A 48 0.50 -29.66 -4.17
C GLU A 48 0.78 -28.15 -4.18
N PRO A 49 1.91 -27.62 -4.71
CA PRO A 49 1.89 -26.25 -5.16
C PRO A 49 1.15 -26.28 -6.50
N THR A 50 -0.18 -26.23 -6.47
CA THR A 50 -0.95 -25.75 -7.61
C THR A 50 -0.67 -24.25 -7.74
N THR A 51 0.56 -23.93 -8.15
CA THR A 51 0.93 -22.62 -8.66
C THR A 51 0.43 -22.62 -10.08
N THR A 52 -0.82 -22.24 -10.29
CA THR A 52 -1.31 -21.82 -11.60
C THR A 52 -0.48 -20.61 -12.03
N PRO A 53 0.32 -20.70 -13.11
CA PRO A 53 1.03 -19.56 -13.67
C PRO A 53 0.08 -18.80 -14.61
N ASP A 54 -1.00 -18.28 -14.05
CA ASP A 54 -1.85 -17.28 -14.70
C ASP A 54 -1.68 -15.98 -13.91
N GLU A 55 -1.72 -14.82 -14.57
CA GLU A 55 -1.54 -13.47 -13.99
C GLU A 55 -0.13 -12.85 -13.97
N ILE A 56 0.76 -13.18 -14.91
CA ILE A 56 2.00 -12.40 -15.16
C ILE A 56 1.70 -11.00 -15.80
N THR A 57 0.42 -10.65 -16.02
CA THR A 57 0.01 -9.34 -16.56
C THR A 57 -1.27 -8.78 -15.92
N GLN A 58 -1.47 -9.01 -14.63
CA GLN A 58 -2.41 -8.19 -13.88
C GLN A 58 -1.61 -7.06 -13.27
N THR A 59 -1.90 -5.81 -13.65
CA THR A 59 -1.40 -4.67 -12.89
C THR A 59 -1.81 -4.92 -11.44
N ALA A 60 -0.85 -5.20 -10.57
CA ALA A 60 -1.15 -5.64 -9.21
C ALA A 60 -1.93 -4.50 -8.56
N LYS A 61 -3.18 -4.78 -8.21
CA LYS A 61 -4.07 -3.78 -7.59
C LYS A 61 -3.37 -3.23 -6.35
N PRO A 62 -3.25 -1.90 -6.22
CA PRO A 62 -2.56 -1.32 -5.08
C PRO A 62 -3.31 -1.68 -3.80
N TRP A 63 -2.54 -1.99 -2.76
CA TRP A 63 -3.08 -2.12 -1.41
C TRP A 63 -3.26 -0.73 -0.83
N VAL A 64 -4.24 -0.57 0.04
CA VAL A 64 -4.53 0.69 0.72
C VAL A 64 -4.54 0.51 2.22
N THR A 65 -4.03 1.50 2.95
CA THR A 65 -4.16 1.60 4.41
C THR A 65 -5.38 2.45 4.74
N ILE A 66 -6.27 1.87 5.55
CA ILE A 66 -7.54 2.46 5.98
C ILE A 66 -7.45 2.71 7.48
N VAL A 67 -7.72 3.95 7.90
CA VAL A 67 -7.81 4.32 9.33
C VAL A 67 -9.27 4.48 9.71
N TRP A 68 -9.65 3.92 10.86
CA TRP A 68 -11.01 3.90 11.37
C TRP A 68 -11.21 4.90 12.50
N ASN A 69 -12.43 5.40 12.64
CA ASN A 69 -12.82 6.27 13.74
C ASN A 69 -12.98 5.46 15.03
N ASP A 70 -12.40 5.93 16.12
CA ASP A 70 -12.46 5.29 17.43
C ASP A 70 -12.89 6.31 18.51
N PRO A 71 -13.72 5.90 19.51
CA PRO A 71 -14.22 6.81 20.55
C PRO A 71 -13.14 7.36 21.50
N VAL A 72 -11.92 6.83 21.50
CA VAL A 72 -10.84 7.22 22.43
C VAL A 72 -9.91 8.28 21.84
N ASN A 73 -9.85 8.40 20.50
CA ASN A 73 -8.92 9.30 19.82
C ASN A 73 -9.52 10.67 19.47
N LEU A 74 -8.77 11.74 19.78
CA LEU A 74 -9.17 13.12 19.45
C LEU A 74 -8.83 13.47 17.99
N MET A 75 -9.70 14.23 17.32
CA MET A 75 -9.48 14.78 15.96
C MET A 75 -8.11 15.43 15.77
N SER A 76 -7.67 16.23 16.75
CA SER A 76 -6.39 16.93 16.71
C SER A 76 -5.19 15.97 16.75
N TYR A 77 -5.33 14.84 17.45
CA TYR A 77 -4.28 13.83 17.54
C TYR A 77 -4.16 13.06 16.22
N VAL A 78 -5.28 12.62 15.64
CA VAL A 78 -5.30 11.96 14.32
C VAL A 78 -4.66 12.86 13.25
N THR A 79 -5.02 14.14 13.24
CA THR A 79 -4.42 15.14 12.33
C THR A 79 -2.91 15.29 12.54
N TYR A 80 -2.44 15.22 13.79
CA TYR A 80 -1.01 15.28 14.11
C TYR A 80 -0.27 14.01 13.63
N VAL A 81 -0.83 12.82 13.84
CA VAL A 81 -0.23 11.56 13.37
C VAL A 81 -0.12 11.56 11.84
N PHE A 82 -1.16 12.03 11.14
CA PHE A 82 -1.12 12.13 9.67
C PHE A 82 -0.03 13.08 9.16
N GLN A 83 0.23 14.17 9.87
CA GLN A 83 1.33 15.09 9.54
C GLN A 83 2.70 14.47 9.87
N LYS A 84 2.83 13.78 11.00
CA LYS A 84 4.12 13.27 11.49
C LYS A 84 4.59 12.03 10.76
N TYR A 85 3.69 11.08 10.52
CA TYR A 85 4.04 9.81 9.90
C TYR A 85 4.04 9.91 8.38
N PHE A 86 2.93 10.33 7.78
CA PHE A 86 2.80 10.44 6.31
C PHE A 86 3.40 11.74 5.74
N GLY A 87 3.79 12.70 6.58
CA GLY A 87 4.34 13.97 6.11
C GLY A 87 3.31 14.87 5.42
N TYR A 88 2.01 14.64 5.65
CA TYR A 88 0.97 15.42 4.97
C TYR A 88 0.94 16.87 5.44
N SER A 89 0.57 17.76 4.53
CA SER A 89 0.27 19.14 4.88
C SER A 89 -0.94 19.20 5.81
N LYS A 90 -0.98 20.19 6.71
CA LYS A 90 -2.08 20.35 7.68
C LYS A 90 -3.46 20.27 7.01
N LYS A 91 -3.63 20.94 5.86
CA LYS A 91 -4.90 20.93 5.11
C LYS A 91 -5.33 19.53 4.66
N LYS A 92 -4.38 18.72 4.17
CA LYS A 92 -4.67 17.33 3.74
C LYS A 92 -4.99 16.45 4.95
N ALA A 93 -4.22 16.59 6.03
CA ALA A 93 -4.46 15.87 7.27
C ALA A 93 -5.82 16.20 7.89
N GLU A 94 -6.22 17.48 7.89
CA GLU A 94 -7.54 17.93 8.36
C GLU A 94 -8.67 17.35 7.51
N LYS A 95 -8.49 17.29 6.18
CA LYS A 95 -9.48 16.68 5.28
C LYS A 95 -9.65 15.18 5.55
N LEU A 96 -8.54 14.44 5.63
CA LEU A 96 -8.58 12.98 5.91
C LEU A 96 -9.16 12.71 7.30
N MET A 97 -8.81 13.53 8.28
CA MET A 97 -9.38 13.43 9.63
C MET A 97 -10.91 13.65 9.61
N LEU A 98 -11.38 14.65 8.87
CA LEU A 98 -12.81 14.91 8.74
C LEU A 98 -13.53 13.70 8.10
N GLU A 99 -12.94 13.11 7.07
CA GLU A 99 -13.47 11.88 6.44
C GLU A 99 -13.52 10.71 7.44
N VAL A 100 -12.46 10.49 8.24
CA VAL A 100 -12.52 9.50 9.34
C VAL A 100 -13.66 9.82 10.30
N HIS A 101 -13.85 11.09 10.68
CA HIS A 101 -14.88 11.47 11.64
C HIS A 101 -16.31 11.31 11.12
N GLU A 102 -16.56 11.73 9.88
CA GLU A 102 -17.89 11.73 9.26
C GLU A 102 -18.27 10.37 8.69
N ASP A 103 -17.37 9.74 7.92
CA ASP A 103 -17.60 8.45 7.24
C ASP A 103 -17.19 7.24 8.09
N GLY A 104 -16.52 7.46 9.22
CA GLY A 104 -16.05 6.42 10.12
C GLY A 104 -14.76 5.73 9.66
N LYS A 105 -14.26 6.05 8.46
CA LYS A 105 -13.01 5.52 7.90
C LYS A 105 -12.44 6.43 6.81
N SER A 106 -11.14 6.37 6.58
CA SER A 106 -10.48 7.06 5.46
C SER A 106 -9.27 6.28 4.95
N VAL A 107 -9.02 6.35 3.64
CA VAL A 107 -7.81 5.81 3.02
C VAL A 107 -6.67 6.81 3.19
N VAL A 108 -5.62 6.42 3.91
CA VAL A 108 -4.50 7.31 4.24
C VAL A 108 -3.29 7.11 3.36
N SER A 109 -3.08 5.93 2.80
CA SER A 109 -1.91 5.56 1.99
C SER A 109 -2.27 4.45 1.02
N SER A 110 -1.55 4.35 -0.10
CA SER A 110 -1.72 3.30 -1.11
C SER A 110 -0.37 2.88 -1.67
N GLY A 111 -0.12 1.58 -1.83
CA GLY A 111 1.15 1.07 -2.33
C GLY A 111 1.23 -0.44 -2.40
N SER A 112 2.45 -0.97 -2.28
CA SER A 112 2.70 -2.41 -2.20
C SER A 112 2.16 -2.97 -0.89
N ARG A 113 1.88 -4.29 -0.85
CA ARG A 113 1.37 -4.93 0.37
C ARG A 113 2.30 -4.70 1.57
N GLU A 114 3.60 -4.85 1.35
CA GLU A 114 4.62 -4.73 2.39
C GLU A 114 4.74 -3.29 2.93
N GLU A 115 4.43 -2.28 2.11
CA GLU A 115 4.36 -0.88 2.53
C GLU A 115 3.13 -0.66 3.41
N MET A 116 1.96 -1.17 3.00
CA MET A 116 0.72 -1.03 3.78
C MET A 116 0.78 -1.81 5.10
N GLU A 117 1.44 -2.97 5.14
CA GLU A 117 1.68 -3.72 6.38
C GLU A 117 2.50 -2.90 7.39
N ARG A 118 3.52 -2.17 6.93
CA ARG A 118 4.31 -1.27 7.77
C ARG A 118 3.50 -0.07 8.23
N ASP A 119 2.70 0.53 7.35
CA ASP A 119 1.84 1.66 7.68
C ASP A 119 0.80 1.28 8.74
N VAL A 120 0.11 0.14 8.57
CA VAL A 120 -0.86 -0.38 9.55
C VAL A 120 -0.21 -0.65 10.90
N GLN A 121 0.95 -1.29 10.91
CA GLN A 121 1.69 -1.55 12.14
C GLN A 121 2.02 -0.25 12.87
N ALA A 122 2.55 0.75 12.16
CA ALA A 122 2.86 2.05 12.74
C ALA A 122 1.61 2.75 13.27
N MET A 123 0.48 2.70 12.56
CA MET A 123 -0.78 3.29 13.03
C MET A 123 -1.25 2.65 14.35
N HIS A 124 -1.11 1.33 14.50
CA HIS A 124 -1.38 0.66 15.77
C HIS A 124 -0.42 1.10 16.90
N GLU A 125 0.86 1.36 16.59
CA GLU A 125 1.81 1.92 17.57
C GLU A 125 1.43 3.33 18.01
N TYR A 126 0.83 4.14 17.12
CA TYR A 126 0.26 5.44 17.46
C TYR A 126 -1.07 5.36 18.24
N GLY A 127 -1.62 4.16 18.44
CA GLY A 127 -2.91 3.94 19.10
C GLY A 127 -4.13 4.21 18.22
N LEU A 128 -3.95 4.20 16.90
CA LEU A 128 -5.02 4.33 15.92
C LEU A 128 -5.43 2.96 15.40
N TRP A 129 -6.74 2.73 15.21
CA TRP A 129 -7.21 1.52 14.53
C TRP A 129 -6.98 1.68 13.02
N ALA A 130 -6.15 0.81 12.44
CA ALA A 130 -5.96 0.75 11.00
C ALA A 130 -6.09 -0.69 10.46
N THR A 131 -6.49 -0.81 9.20
CA THR A 131 -6.50 -2.06 8.44
C THR A 131 -5.94 -1.81 7.04
N MET A 132 -5.49 -2.84 6.35
CA MET A 132 -5.17 -2.76 4.92
C MET A 132 -6.18 -3.55 4.09
N ASP A 133 -6.47 -3.07 2.89
CA ASP A 133 -7.37 -3.74 1.96
C ASP A 133 -6.85 -3.63 0.52
N LYS A 134 -7.37 -4.45 -0.40
CA LYS A 134 -7.02 -4.35 -1.82
C LYS A 134 -8.02 -3.41 -2.48
N GLN A 135 -7.56 -2.38 -3.20
CA GLN A 135 -8.48 -1.60 -4.03
C GLN A 135 -9.06 -2.50 -5.12
N GLU A 136 -10.39 -2.69 -5.11
CA GLU A 136 -11.12 -3.53 -6.08
C GLU A 136 -11.07 -2.96 -7.50
#